data_AF-A0A8X7BYM6-F1
#
_entry.id   AF-A0A8X7BYM6-F1
#
_cell.length_a   1.000
_cell.length_b   1.000
_cell.length_c   1.000
_cell.angle_alpha   90.00
_cell.angle_beta   90.00
_cell.angle_gamma   90.00
#
_symmetry.space_group_name_H-M   'P 1'
#
loop_
_entity.id
_entity.type
_entity.pdbx_description
1 polymer ?
#
loop_
_entity_poly.entity_id
_entity_poly.type
_entity_poly.pdbx_seq_one_letter_code
_entity_poly.pdbx_strand_id
1 'polypeptide(L)'
;MRLLNHQRKLLLSIKKFYNSSFLLEDSVILGSNTGFFCNYSSRRRPDVSDIPELNEPPLKKFYEAYYQTDTGRVYDKKPFKIKCTKGKTYYWCSCGWSHDQPLCDGKCTLPEMKIKMKPVAFKPGENREYWFCNCKHTKNRPFCDGSHLSEVVQSAPSVILRR
;
A
#
# COMPACT_ATOMS: atom_id res chain seq x y z
N MET A 1 8.65 -21.05 29.69
CA MET A 1 8.07 -21.68 28.49
C MET A 1 6.61 -21.22 28.23
N ARG A 2 6.33 -19.91 28.11
CA ARG A 2 4.98 -19.40 27.78
C ARG A 2 4.94 -18.37 26.64
N LEU A 3 6.08 -18.06 26.03
CA LEU A 3 6.20 -16.99 25.03
C LEU A 3 6.30 -17.47 23.56
N LEU A 4 6.45 -18.77 23.31
CA LEU A 4 6.54 -19.33 21.94
C LEU A 4 5.20 -19.80 21.34
N ASN A 5 4.13 -19.90 22.15
CA ASN A 5 2.84 -20.42 21.68
C ASN A 5 1.86 -19.35 21.17
N HIS A 6 2.14 -18.06 21.39
CA HIS A 6 1.28 -16.98 20.88
C HIS A 6 1.60 -16.65 19.40
N GLN A 7 2.88 -16.72 19.00
CA GLN A 7 3.27 -16.42 17.61
C GLN A 7 2.89 -17.53 16.62
N ARG A 8 2.68 -18.77 17.07
CA ARG A 8 2.18 -19.86 16.20
C ARG A 8 0.69 -19.77 15.88
N LYS A 9 -0.14 -19.16 16.74
CA LYS A 9 -1.58 -19.00 16.47
C LYS A 9 -1.90 -17.92 15.42
N LEU A 10 -1.07 -16.88 15.29
CA LEU A 10 -1.27 -15.82 14.29
C LEU A 10 -0.93 -16.25 12.86
N LEU A 11 0.08 -17.10 12.67
CA LEU A 11 0.47 -17.63 11.35
C LEU A 11 -0.56 -18.63 10.77
N LEU A 12 -1.35 -19.29 11.62
CA LEU A 12 -2.40 -20.23 11.19
C LEU A 12 -3.70 -19.53 10.74
N SER A 13 -3.94 -18.30 11.19
CA SER A 13 -5.11 -17.52 10.74
C SER A 13 -4.92 -16.91 9.35
N ILE A 14 -3.67 -16.62 8.96
CA ILE A 14 -3.34 -16.05 7.64
C ILE A 14 -3.36 -17.14 6.54
N LYS A 15 -2.97 -18.38 6.87
CA LYS A 15 -3.04 -19.51 5.93
C LYS A 15 -4.47 -19.93 5.56
N LYS A 16 -5.47 -19.68 6.42
CA LYS A 16 -6.88 -20.03 6.13
C LYS A 16 -7.54 -19.14 5.07
N PHE A 17 -7.01 -17.95 4.80
CA PHE A 17 -7.60 -17.06 3.78
C PHE A 17 -7.03 -17.28 2.37
N TYR A 18 -5.86 -17.93 2.24
CA TYR A 18 -5.18 -18.13 0.95
C TYR A 18 -5.07 -19.58 0.49
N ASN A 19 -5.46 -20.56 1.31
CA ASN A 19 -5.49 -21.99 0.96
C ASN A 19 -6.91 -22.57 0.97
N SER A 20 -7.89 -21.90 0.35
CA SER A 20 -9.10 -22.59 -0.07
C SER A 20 -8.89 -23.16 -1.46
N SER A 21 -8.11 -24.23 -1.51
CA SER A 21 -8.11 -25.20 -2.59
C SER A 21 -9.49 -25.85 -2.59
N PHE A 22 -10.45 -25.29 -3.32
CA PHE A 22 -11.66 -26.03 -3.68
C PHE A 22 -11.48 -26.48 -5.12
N LEU A 23 -10.86 -27.65 -5.26
CA LEU A 23 -10.83 -28.39 -6.51
C LEU A 23 -12.23 -28.96 -6.75
N LEU A 24 -12.77 -28.58 -7.90
CA LEU A 24 -13.53 -29.36 -8.88
C LEU A 24 -14.20 -30.65 -8.37
N GLU A 25 -15.50 -30.78 -8.66
CA GLU A 25 -15.99 -31.88 -9.49
C GLU A 25 -17.41 -31.57 -10.03
N ASP A 26 -17.47 -31.53 -11.37
CA ASP A 26 -18.51 -31.99 -12.29
C ASP A 26 -19.96 -32.19 -11.79
N SER A 27 -20.91 -31.53 -12.47
CA SER A 27 -21.84 -32.22 -13.37
C SER A 27 -23.01 -31.32 -13.83
N VAL A 28 -23.11 -31.19 -15.16
CA VAL A 28 -24.33 -31.14 -15.99
C VAL A 28 -25.64 -30.70 -15.31
N ILE A 29 -26.16 -29.51 -15.66
CA ILE A 29 -27.59 -29.36 -15.99
C ILE A 29 -27.75 -28.43 -17.19
N LEU A 30 -28.35 -28.99 -18.25
CA LEU A 30 -28.89 -28.31 -19.42
C LEU A 30 -29.91 -27.23 -18.99
N GLY A 31 -29.69 -25.99 -19.40
CA GLY A 31 -30.62 -24.89 -19.09
C GLY A 31 -30.47 -23.75 -20.08
N SER A 32 -31.46 -23.61 -20.94
CA SER A 32 -31.55 -22.73 -22.10
C SER A 32 -31.58 -21.23 -21.79
N ASN A 33 -30.92 -20.49 -22.70
CA ASN A 33 -31.27 -19.19 -23.27
C ASN A 33 -31.11 -17.87 -22.48
N THR A 34 -30.33 -17.01 -23.15
CA THR A 34 -30.32 -15.54 -23.16
C THR A 34 -29.88 -14.82 -21.89
N GLY A 35 -28.59 -14.44 -21.86
CA GLY A 35 -28.09 -13.44 -20.93
C GLY A 35 -26.64 -13.11 -21.21
N PHE A 36 -26.41 -12.06 -22.01
CA PHE A 36 -25.16 -11.28 -22.12
C PHE A 36 -23.89 -11.99 -21.62
N PHE A 37 -23.25 -12.75 -22.51
CA PHE A 37 -21.85 -13.12 -22.33
C PHE A 37 -21.01 -11.85 -22.42
N CYS A 38 -20.73 -11.23 -21.27
CA CYS A 38 -19.57 -10.36 -21.17
C CYS A 38 -18.36 -11.26 -21.45
N ASN A 39 -17.81 -11.14 -22.66
CA ASN A 39 -16.49 -11.66 -22.99
C ASN A 39 -15.47 -10.93 -22.14
N TYR A 40 -15.35 -11.35 -20.88
CA TYR A 40 -14.24 -11.01 -20.01
C TYR A 40 -13.03 -11.79 -20.53
N SER A 41 -12.52 -11.34 -21.67
CA SER A 41 -11.30 -11.80 -22.29
C SER A 41 -10.21 -11.88 -21.21
N SER A 42 -9.85 -13.10 -20.83
CA SER A 42 -8.48 -13.60 -20.67
C SER A 42 -7.42 -12.70 -20.02
N ARG A 43 -7.79 -11.75 -19.15
CA ARG A 43 -6.79 -10.99 -18.39
C ARG A 43 -6.16 -11.92 -17.36
N ARG A 44 -4.92 -12.34 -17.63
CA ARG A 44 -4.08 -13.03 -16.65
C ARG A 44 -4.12 -12.25 -15.33
N ARG A 45 -4.31 -12.95 -14.23
CA ARG A 45 -4.12 -12.36 -12.89
C ARG A 45 -2.66 -11.84 -12.84
N PRO A 46 -2.43 -10.59 -12.41
CA PRO A 46 -1.07 -10.07 -12.26
C PRO A 46 -0.26 -10.99 -11.34
N ASP A 47 0.96 -11.35 -11.75
CA ASP A 47 1.89 -12.06 -10.89
C ASP A 47 2.55 -11.09 -9.90
N VAL A 48 3.06 -11.58 -8.78
CA VAL A 48 3.70 -10.73 -7.74
C VAL A 48 4.88 -9.94 -8.31
N SER A 49 5.58 -10.51 -9.31
CA SER A 49 6.67 -9.83 -10.03
C SER A 49 6.20 -8.58 -10.78
N ASP A 50 4.93 -8.50 -11.18
CA ASP A 50 4.37 -7.36 -11.89
C ASP A 50 4.13 -6.15 -10.96
N ILE A 51 4.16 -6.39 -9.63
CA ILE A 51 3.89 -5.43 -8.55
C ILE A 51 5.16 -5.18 -7.69
N PRO A 52 6.16 -4.44 -8.19
CA PRO A 52 7.37 -4.09 -7.46
C PRO A 52 7.15 -3.21 -6.23
N GLU A 53 5.96 -2.63 -6.06
CA GLU A 53 5.54 -2.06 -4.77
C GLU A 53 5.58 -3.10 -3.63
N LEU A 54 5.49 -4.39 -3.96
CA LEU A 54 5.61 -5.51 -3.02
C LEU A 54 7.06 -5.95 -2.81
N ASN A 55 7.99 -5.57 -3.68
CA ASN A 55 9.41 -5.88 -3.52
C ASN A 55 10.06 -4.92 -2.53
N GLU A 56 10.93 -5.43 -1.66
CA GLU A 56 11.62 -4.57 -0.70
C GLU A 56 12.54 -3.57 -1.40
N PRO A 57 12.38 -2.25 -1.17
CA PRO A 57 13.24 -1.27 -1.82
C PRO A 57 14.69 -1.43 -1.32
N PRO A 58 15.69 -1.41 -2.21
CA PRO A 58 17.09 -1.67 -1.84
C PRO A 58 17.63 -0.65 -0.82
N LEU A 59 17.08 0.57 -0.84
CA LEU A 59 17.43 1.64 0.10
C LEU A 59 16.91 1.38 1.53
N LYS A 60 15.92 0.49 1.73
CA LYS A 60 15.34 0.20 3.05
C LYS A 60 16.38 -0.24 4.09
N LYS A 61 17.49 -0.85 3.64
CA LYS A 61 18.59 -1.29 4.51
C LYS A 61 19.43 -0.13 5.06
N PHE A 62 19.46 1.01 4.38
CA PHE A 62 20.34 2.14 4.70
C PHE A 62 19.63 3.32 5.35
N TYR A 63 18.30 3.41 5.21
CA TYR A 63 17.52 4.55 5.71
C TYR A 63 16.57 4.14 6.84
N GLU A 64 16.81 4.67 8.04
CA GLU A 64 15.94 4.46 9.22
C GLU A 64 14.52 4.96 9.02
N ALA A 65 14.31 5.92 8.11
CA ALA A 65 13.01 6.50 7.81
C ALA A 65 11.96 5.45 7.42
N TYR A 66 12.37 4.27 6.94
CA TYR A 66 11.47 3.16 6.63
C TYR A 66 10.84 2.50 7.87
N TYR A 67 11.47 2.59 9.04
CA TYR A 67 11.07 1.91 10.26
C TYR A 67 10.34 2.80 11.27
N GLN A 68 9.96 4.01 10.86
CA GLN A 68 9.22 4.93 11.73
C GLN A 68 7.84 4.37 12.10
N THR A 69 7.53 4.33 13.39
CA THR A 69 6.27 3.80 13.93
C THR A 69 5.13 4.80 13.87
N ASP A 70 5.44 6.10 13.96
CA ASP A 70 4.45 7.16 14.04
C ASP A 70 3.66 7.28 12.73
N THR A 71 2.34 7.47 12.85
CA THR A 71 1.44 7.72 11.71
C THR A 71 1.24 9.22 11.51
N GLY A 72 1.27 9.67 10.25
CA GLY A 72 1.05 11.07 9.91
C GLY A 72 -0.42 11.46 9.89
N ARG A 73 -0.69 12.75 9.63
CA ARG A 73 -2.03 13.26 9.35
C ARG A 73 -2.56 12.65 8.05
N VAL A 74 -3.82 12.21 8.05
CA VAL A 74 -4.50 11.72 6.85
C VAL A 74 -4.70 12.87 5.86
N TYR A 75 -3.99 12.85 4.74
CA TYR A 75 -4.16 13.85 3.68
C TYR A 75 -5.33 13.50 2.76
N ASP A 76 -5.29 12.29 2.19
CA ASP A 76 -6.37 11.73 1.36
C ASP A 76 -6.55 10.24 1.67
N LYS A 77 -7.79 9.77 1.53
CA LYS A 77 -8.19 8.37 1.70
C LYS A 77 -7.96 7.53 0.45
N LYS A 78 -7.60 8.12 -0.70
CA LYS A 78 -7.17 7.38 -1.91
C LYS A 78 -5.65 7.43 -2.08
N PRO A 79 -5.03 6.37 -2.63
CA PRO A 79 -3.64 6.40 -3.03
C PRO A 79 -3.41 7.34 -4.22
N PHE A 80 -2.17 7.80 -4.38
CA PHE A 80 -1.79 8.71 -5.47
C PHE A 80 -0.81 8.02 -6.42
N LYS A 81 -1.07 8.10 -7.73
CA LYS A 81 -0.23 7.48 -8.76
C LYS A 81 0.80 8.47 -9.27
N ILE A 82 2.09 8.12 -9.22
CA ILE A 82 3.17 8.93 -9.80
C ILE A 82 3.95 8.09 -10.81
N LYS A 83 4.24 8.68 -11.98
CA LYS A 83 5.24 8.15 -12.91
C LYS A 83 6.64 8.47 -12.40
N CYS A 84 7.38 7.45 -11.96
CA CYS A 84 8.73 7.60 -11.47
C CYS A 84 9.76 7.20 -12.54
N THR A 85 10.85 7.96 -12.60
CA THR A 85 11.97 7.71 -13.52
C THR A 85 13.10 6.97 -12.82
N LYS A 86 13.63 5.92 -13.46
CA LYS A 86 14.79 5.13 -13.03
C LYS A 86 15.92 6.04 -12.56
N GLY A 87 16.45 5.75 -11.38
CA GLY A 87 17.61 6.45 -10.83
C GLY A 87 17.32 7.81 -10.20
N LYS A 88 16.15 8.42 -10.41
CA LYS A 88 15.76 9.66 -9.72
C LYS A 88 15.28 9.34 -8.30
N THR A 89 15.79 10.07 -7.31
CA THR A 89 15.34 9.93 -5.92
C THR A 89 14.08 10.76 -5.69
N TYR A 90 13.06 10.12 -5.12
CA TYR A 90 11.82 10.74 -4.68
C TYR A 90 11.74 10.69 -3.16
N TYR A 91 11.27 11.76 -2.54
CA TYR A 91 11.08 11.82 -1.09
C TYR A 91 9.59 11.78 -0.80
N TRP A 92 9.10 10.67 -0.26
CA TRP A 92 7.70 10.53 0.12
C TRP A 92 7.43 11.21 1.46
N CYS A 93 6.36 11.99 1.54
CA CYS A 93 5.93 12.65 2.76
C CYS A 93 5.30 11.63 3.72
N SER A 94 5.90 11.47 4.90
CA SER A 94 5.41 10.58 5.96
C SER A 94 4.49 11.29 6.96
N CYS A 95 4.64 12.61 7.15
CA CYS A 95 3.91 13.37 8.18
C CYS A 95 2.52 13.87 7.77
N GLY A 96 2.23 13.97 6.47
CA GLY A 96 0.94 14.44 5.94
C GLY A 96 0.77 15.97 5.86
N TRP A 97 1.80 16.75 6.20
CA TRP A 97 1.76 18.23 6.20
C TRP A 97 2.30 18.89 4.92
N SER A 98 2.88 18.10 4.03
CA SER A 98 3.39 18.63 2.76
C SER A 98 2.27 19.19 1.89
N HIS A 99 2.57 20.23 1.12
CA HIS A 99 1.66 20.80 0.13
C HIS A 99 1.79 20.08 -1.22
N ASP A 100 2.95 19.46 -1.49
CA ASP A 100 3.26 18.74 -2.73
C ASP A 100 2.98 17.23 -2.64
N GLN A 101 1.89 16.86 -1.95
CA GLN A 101 1.55 15.45 -1.72
C GLN A 101 1.43 14.68 -3.04
N PRO A 102 1.94 13.44 -3.09
CA PRO A 102 2.44 12.60 -2.00
C PRO A 102 3.94 12.80 -1.66
N LEU A 103 4.62 13.74 -2.32
CA LEU A 103 6.04 14.03 -2.09
C LEU A 103 6.23 14.98 -0.89
N CYS A 104 7.46 15.09 -0.40
CA CYS A 104 7.84 15.95 0.71
C CYS A 104 8.39 17.29 0.19
N ASP A 105 7.94 18.38 0.81
CA ASP A 105 8.33 19.78 0.58
C ASP A 105 9.28 20.32 1.67
N GLY A 106 9.72 19.46 2.60
CA GLY A 106 10.63 19.86 3.69
C GLY A 106 9.94 20.47 4.92
N LYS A 107 8.61 20.59 4.97
CA LYS A 107 7.92 21.13 6.17
C LYS A 107 8.19 20.34 7.45
N CYS A 108 8.52 19.06 7.34
CA CYS A 108 8.89 18.24 8.48
C CYS A 108 10.26 18.59 9.08
N THR A 109 11.13 19.33 8.40
CA THR A 109 12.44 19.76 8.94
C THR A 109 12.37 21.11 9.61
N LEU A 110 11.27 21.84 9.42
CA LEU A 110 11.05 23.16 10.03
C LEU A 110 10.86 23.02 11.54
N PRO A 111 11.65 23.70 12.38
CA PRO A 111 11.57 23.59 13.84
C PRO A 111 10.22 24.06 14.39
N GLU A 112 9.53 24.97 13.69
CA GLU A 112 8.23 25.52 14.09
C GLU A 112 7.12 24.45 14.11
N MET A 113 7.20 23.48 13.20
CA MET A 113 6.17 22.45 13.03
C MET A 113 6.26 21.33 14.07
N LYS A 114 7.41 21.18 14.75
CA LYS A 114 7.68 20.13 15.78
C LYS A 114 7.37 18.71 15.30
N ILE A 115 7.58 18.42 14.02
CA ILE A 115 7.35 17.09 13.41
C ILE A 115 8.59 16.22 13.62
N LYS A 116 8.44 15.07 14.29
CA LYS A 116 9.54 14.10 14.50
C LYS A 116 9.80 13.21 13.28
N MET A 117 8.82 13.12 12.38
CA MET A 117 8.85 12.19 11.25
C MET A 117 9.75 12.69 10.12
N LYS A 118 10.56 11.79 9.57
CA LYS A 118 11.45 12.03 8.42
C LYS A 118 10.81 11.55 7.11
N PRO A 119 11.12 12.19 5.96
CA PRO A 119 10.67 11.72 4.66
C PRO A 119 11.35 10.40 4.28
N VAL A 120 10.66 9.57 3.49
CA VAL A 120 11.19 8.27 3.05
C VAL A 120 11.75 8.40 1.63
N ALA A 121 13.05 8.13 1.47
CA ALA A 121 13.72 8.18 0.18
C ALA A 121 13.44 6.92 -0.64
N PHE A 122 12.89 7.10 -1.84
CA PHE A 122 12.60 6.04 -2.79
C PHE A 122 13.36 6.28 -4.10
N LYS A 123 14.08 5.28 -4.58
CA LYS A 123 14.79 5.32 -5.86
C LYS A 123 14.31 4.13 -6.70
N PRO A 124 13.54 4.36 -7.77
CA PRO A 124 13.03 3.30 -8.62
C PRO A 124 14.16 2.70 -9.47
N GLY A 125 14.10 1.38 -9.66
CA GLY A 125 15.00 0.65 -10.56
C GLY A 125 14.66 0.79 -12.04
N GLU A 126 13.42 1.22 -12.35
CA GLU A 126 12.86 1.28 -13.70
C GLU A 126 11.91 2.47 -13.87
N ASN A 127 11.64 2.84 -15.13
CA ASN A 127 10.67 3.88 -15.46
C ASN A 127 9.26 3.29 -15.42
N ARG A 128 8.52 3.50 -14.32
CA ARG A 128 7.15 3.00 -14.19
C ARG A 128 6.31 3.86 -13.27
N GLU A 129 5.01 3.58 -13.28
CA GLU A 129 4.07 4.20 -12.35
C GLU A 129 4.03 3.42 -11.04
N TYR A 130 3.95 4.16 -9.94
CA TYR A 130 3.87 3.62 -8.59
C TYR A 130 2.71 4.24 -7.82
N TRP A 131 2.07 3.43 -6.96
CA TRP A 131 1.01 3.88 -6.06
C TRP A 131 1.55 4.24 -4.68
N PHE A 132 1.64 5.55 -4.41
CA PHE A 132 2.07 6.07 -3.13
C PHE A 132 0.93 6.17 -2.13
N CYS A 133 1.26 5.95 -0.85
CA CYS A 133 0.31 6.12 0.23
C CYS A 133 0.04 7.61 0.49
N ASN A 134 -1.24 7.99 0.50
CA ASN A 134 -1.66 9.35 0.85
C ASN A 134 -2.36 9.45 2.21
N CYS A 135 -2.80 8.32 2.79
CA CYS A 135 -3.38 8.30 4.12
C CYS A 135 -2.33 8.38 5.23
N LYS A 136 -1.07 7.99 4.96
CA LYS A 136 0.07 7.95 5.92
C LYS A 136 -0.01 6.89 7.01
N HIS A 137 -0.91 5.91 6.85
CA HIS A 137 -1.07 4.74 7.72
C HIS A 137 -0.55 3.43 7.10
N THR A 138 0.16 3.49 5.96
CA THR A 138 0.75 2.29 5.34
C THR A 138 1.81 1.65 6.24
N LYS A 139 1.81 0.32 6.29
CA LYS A 139 2.89 -0.49 6.87
C LYS A 139 4.02 -0.72 5.87
N ASN A 140 3.73 -0.64 4.58
CA ASN A 140 4.70 -0.77 3.50
C ASN A 140 5.09 0.61 2.94
N ARG A 141 5.77 1.43 3.76
CA ARG A 141 6.22 2.76 3.33
C ARG A 141 7.22 2.63 2.16
N PRO A 142 7.08 3.42 1.07
CA PRO A 142 6.16 4.54 0.86
C PRO A 142 4.85 4.19 0.10
N PHE A 143 4.64 2.92 -0.22
CA PHE A 143 3.58 2.46 -1.12
C PHE A 143 2.24 2.24 -0.41
N CYS A 144 1.17 2.19 -1.20
CA CYS A 144 -0.15 1.83 -0.70
C CYS A 144 -0.24 0.31 -0.45
N ASP A 145 -0.67 -0.07 0.75
CA ASP A 145 -0.89 -1.46 1.18
C ASP A 145 -2.37 -1.77 1.47
N GLY A 146 -3.28 -0.85 1.11
CA GLY A 146 -4.70 -0.96 1.42
C GLY A 146 -5.10 -0.47 2.82
N SER A 147 -4.15 -0.04 3.68
CA SER A 147 -4.46 0.49 5.02
C SER A 147 -5.45 1.67 5.02
N HIS A 148 -5.58 2.36 3.89
CA HIS A 148 -6.56 3.43 3.71
C HIS A 148 -8.01 2.95 3.79
N LEU A 149 -8.30 1.66 3.58
CA LEU A 149 -9.64 1.08 3.72
C LEU A 149 -10.01 0.75 5.16
N SER A 150 -9.05 0.82 6.09
CA SER A 150 -9.31 0.55 7.50
C SER A 150 -10.26 1.58 8.11
N GLU A 151 -11.07 1.14 9.07
CA GLU A 151 -12.02 2.01 9.78
C GLU A 151 -11.33 3.21 10.44
N VAL A 152 -10.11 3.03 10.94
CA VAL A 152 -9.30 4.10 11.54
C VAL A 152 -9.05 5.25 10.55
N VAL A 153 -8.74 4.93 9.28
CA VAL A 153 -8.51 5.95 8.25
C VAL A 153 -9.82 6.49 7.69
N GLN A 154 -10.85 5.65 7.59
CA GLN A 154 -12.14 6.05 7.03
C GLN A 154 -12.92 6.98 7.97
N SER A 155 -12.82 6.77 9.29
CA SER A 155 -13.40 7.65 10.31
C SER A 155 -12.58 8.93 10.55
N ALA A 156 -11.29 8.93 10.22
CA ALA A 156 -10.43 10.09 10.40
C ALA A 156 -10.79 11.27 9.46
N PRO A 157 -10.57 12.52 9.91
CA PRO A 157 -10.69 13.70 9.05
C PRO A 157 -9.55 13.72 8.01
N SER A 158 -9.90 13.90 6.74
CA SER A 158 -8.94 14.09 5.64
C SER A 158 -8.79 15.57 5.28
N VAL A 159 -7.59 15.97 4.82
CA VAL A 159 -7.33 17.33 4.30
C VAL A 159 -8.16 17.59 3.04
N ILE A 160 -8.20 16.60 2.14
CA ILE A 160 -9.05 16.67 0.95
C ILE A 160 -10.48 16.32 1.36
N LEU A 161 -11.35 17.32 1.28
CA LEU A 161 -12.79 17.14 1.39
C LEU A 161 -13.32 16.74 0.01
N ARG A 162 -13.78 15.50 -0.12
CA ARG A 162 -14.52 15.08 -1.30
C ARG A 162 -15.97 15.45 -1.09
N ARG A 163 -16.46 16.35 -1.93
CA ARG A 163 -17.90 16.63 -2.08
C ARG A 163 -18.55 15.50 -2.86
#